data_AF-A0A5P3VR71-F1
#
_entry.id   AF-A0A5P3VR71-F1
#
_cell.length_a   1.000
_cell.length_b   1.000
_cell.length_c   1.000
_cell.angle_alpha   90.00
_cell.angle_beta   90.00
_cell.angle_gamma   90.00
#
_symmetry.space_group_name_H-M   'P 1'
#
loop_
_entity.id
_entity.type
_entity.pdbx_description
1 polymer ?
#
loop_
_entity_poly.entity_id
_entity_poly.type
_entity_poly.pdbx_seq_one_letter_code
_entity_poly.pdbx_strand_id
1 'polypeptide(L)'
;MPRPLRCCRRAALLSLLVMLAAFPAMTPSAGAQALAQPGMADSVVSRLVAWRARSEAPVALPALTGFDWDHFSVTDSPAGDAIAHCGRAGLMPCGPELHPKPGDRMQVLRFERAGAAVYTERILAEDGAFAEPLPQRVPRSAATLVSCRGSDGRVLWCLQGGTAGKPALRAPQPFLDGA
;
A
#
# COMPACT_ATOMS: atom_id res chain seq x y z
N MET A 1 69.28 35.20 4.31
CA MET A 1 70.39 34.86 5.24
C MET A 1 70.65 36.09 6.11
N PRO A 2 71.01 36.07 7.42
CA PRO A 2 71.13 34.99 8.41
C PRO A 2 70.37 35.24 9.76
N ARG A 3 70.45 34.23 10.65
CA ARG A 3 70.03 34.01 12.07
C ARG A 3 70.47 35.12 13.08
N PRO A 4 70.03 35.21 14.38
CA PRO A 4 70.02 34.08 15.34
C PRO A 4 69.13 34.07 16.64
N LEU A 5 68.92 32.82 17.10
CA LEU A 5 69.08 32.24 18.45
C LEU A 5 68.74 33.08 19.71
N ARG A 6 67.95 32.51 20.64
CA ARG A 6 68.48 31.72 21.79
C ARG A 6 67.43 31.27 22.82
N CYS A 7 67.64 30.01 23.26
CA CYS A 7 67.58 29.47 24.62
C CYS A 7 66.27 29.52 25.41
N CYS A 8 65.60 28.38 25.60
CA CYS A 8 65.90 27.27 26.53
C CYS A 8 65.30 27.43 27.93
N ARG A 9 64.29 26.60 28.25
CA ARG A 9 64.06 25.93 29.55
C ARG A 9 63.17 24.71 29.24
N ARG A 10 63.71 23.52 28.99
CA ARG A 10 64.13 22.46 29.93
C ARG A 10 63.12 22.17 31.05
N ALA A 11 62.42 21.04 30.90
CA ALA A 11 62.33 19.91 31.85
C ALA A 11 60.99 19.18 31.57
N ALA A 12 60.99 18.12 30.76
CA ALA A 12 61.27 16.74 31.18
C ALA A 12 60.13 16.14 32.01
N LEU A 13 59.35 15.26 31.38
CA LEU A 13 58.88 14.01 31.99
C LEU A 13 58.62 12.98 30.88
N LEU A 14 59.59 12.06 30.81
CA LEU A 14 59.51 10.70 30.27
C LEU A 14 58.23 9.98 30.75
N SER A 15 57.70 8.90 30.17
CA SER A 15 57.91 8.11 28.96
C SER A 15 56.90 6.95 29.05
N LEU A 16 56.67 6.29 27.91
CA LEU A 16 56.41 4.85 27.80
C LEU A 16 55.06 4.28 28.30
N LEU A 17 54.19 3.97 27.33
CA LEU A 17 53.49 2.67 27.20
C LEU A 17 53.06 2.56 25.73
N VAL A 18 53.93 2.02 24.89
CA VAL A 18 53.91 0.62 24.39
C VAL A 18 52.73 0.37 23.43
N MET A 19 53.10 0.21 22.16
CA MET A 19 52.32 -0.34 21.07
C MET A 19 51.62 -1.65 21.46
N LEU A 20 50.37 -1.84 21.01
CA LEU A 20 49.88 -3.16 20.61
C LEU A 20 48.60 -3.11 19.75
N ALA A 21 48.62 -3.94 18.71
CA ALA A 21 47.51 -4.51 17.94
C ALA A 21 46.81 -3.58 16.92
N ALA A 22 47.16 -3.68 15.63
CA ALA A 22 46.69 -4.69 14.67
C ALA A 22 45.34 -4.32 14.01
N PHE A 23 45.42 -3.96 12.74
CA PHE A 23 44.32 -3.98 11.77
C PHE A 23 43.61 -5.35 11.80
N PRO A 24 42.28 -5.43 11.65
CA PRO A 24 41.59 -4.90 10.47
C PRO A 24 40.37 -4.05 10.79
N ALA A 25 40.24 -2.91 10.12
CA ALA A 25 38.95 -2.27 9.89
C ALA A 25 38.17 -3.12 8.88
N MET A 26 37.74 -4.30 9.32
CA MET A 26 36.73 -5.09 8.64
C MET A 26 35.42 -4.46 9.07
N THR A 27 35.05 -3.35 8.42
CA THR A 27 33.70 -2.82 8.54
C THR A 27 32.78 -3.96 8.14
N PRO A 28 31.91 -4.48 9.03
CA PRO A 28 30.77 -5.21 8.51
C PRO A 28 30.11 -4.21 7.57
N SER A 29 30.02 -4.58 6.29
CA SER A 29 28.90 -4.12 5.49
C SER A 29 27.70 -4.45 6.37
N ALA A 30 27.24 -3.45 7.12
CA ALA A 30 25.88 -3.41 7.57
C ALA A 30 25.12 -3.43 6.26
N GLY A 31 24.84 -4.65 5.79
CA GLY A 31 23.65 -4.91 5.04
C GLY A 31 22.55 -4.37 5.93
N ALA A 32 22.29 -3.08 5.79
CA ALA A 32 20.95 -2.61 5.57
C ALA A 32 20.43 -3.43 4.40
N GLN A 33 20.12 -4.69 4.68
CA GLN A 33 18.91 -5.31 4.22
C GLN A 33 17.85 -4.36 4.74
N ALA A 34 17.65 -3.26 4.00
CA ALA A 34 16.37 -2.64 3.90
C ALA A 34 15.46 -3.82 3.65
N LEU A 35 14.79 -4.26 4.71
CA LEU A 35 13.58 -5.03 4.63
C LEU A 35 12.71 -4.20 3.69
N ALA A 36 12.85 -4.47 2.39
CA ALA A 36 11.88 -4.11 1.39
C ALA A 36 10.63 -4.81 1.90
N GLN A 37 9.84 -4.11 2.71
CA GLN A 37 8.49 -4.50 3.07
C GLN A 37 7.69 -4.31 1.78
N PRO A 38 7.41 -5.38 1.00
CA PRO A 38 6.84 -5.23 -0.34
C PRO A 38 5.32 -4.96 -0.29
N GLY A 39 4.74 -4.76 0.91
CA GLY A 39 3.29 -4.80 1.10
C GLY A 39 2.60 -3.45 1.15
N MET A 40 3.08 -2.51 1.98
CA MET A 40 2.38 -1.24 2.21
C MET A 40 2.79 -0.12 1.26
N ALA A 41 4.05 -0.10 0.79
CA ALA A 41 4.53 0.94 -0.14
C ALA A 41 3.93 0.77 -1.55
N ASP A 42 3.61 -0.48 -1.93
CA ASP A 42 3.06 -0.82 -3.25
C ASP A 42 1.52 -1.01 -3.24
N SER A 43 0.88 -0.94 -2.07
CA SER A 43 -0.58 -1.01 -1.93
C SER A 43 -1.24 0.21 -2.59
N VAL A 44 -2.12 -0.02 -3.56
CA VAL A 44 -2.90 1.04 -4.20
C VAL A 44 -3.99 1.51 -3.23
N VAL A 45 -4.60 0.57 -2.49
CA VAL A 45 -5.62 0.87 -1.48
C VAL A 45 -5.06 1.73 -0.35
N SER A 46 -3.86 1.42 0.16
CA SER A 46 -3.22 2.23 1.20
C SER A 46 -2.94 3.66 0.71
N ARG A 47 -2.54 3.82 -0.55
CA ARG A 47 -2.35 5.14 -1.17
C ARG A 47 -3.66 5.91 -1.33
N LEU A 48 -4.75 5.22 -1.67
CA LEU A 48 -6.09 5.81 -1.69
C LEU A 48 -6.52 6.30 -0.30
N VAL A 49 -6.44 5.43 0.71
CA VAL A 49 -6.78 5.80 2.11
C VAL A 49 -5.94 6.99 2.57
N ALA A 50 -4.62 6.96 2.31
CA ALA A 50 -3.73 8.06 2.64
C ALA A 50 -4.04 9.35 1.85
N TRP A 51 -4.51 9.25 0.60
CA TRP A 51 -4.97 10.40 -0.17
C TRP A 51 -6.18 11.05 0.49
N ARG A 52 -7.23 10.27 0.81
CA ARG A 52 -8.46 10.77 1.45
C ARG A 52 -8.16 11.44 2.80
N ALA A 53 -7.26 10.87 3.59
CA ALA A 53 -6.85 11.43 4.87
C ALA A 53 -6.23 12.83 4.75
N ARG A 54 -5.66 13.17 3.59
CA ARG A 54 -5.06 14.50 3.32
C ARG A 54 -6.00 15.43 2.57
N SER A 55 -6.89 14.90 1.72
CA SER A 55 -7.75 15.68 0.84
C SER A 55 -8.97 14.87 0.39
N GLU A 56 -10.14 15.50 0.38
CA GLU A 56 -11.34 14.91 -0.21
C GLU A 56 -11.48 15.19 -1.72
N ALA A 57 -10.45 15.76 -2.35
CA ALA A 57 -10.45 16.02 -3.78
C ALA A 57 -10.49 14.73 -4.62
N PRO A 58 -11.08 14.76 -5.83
CA PRO A 58 -11.03 13.64 -6.76
C PRO A 58 -9.60 13.16 -7.05
N VAL A 59 -9.42 11.85 -7.23
CA VAL A 59 -8.11 11.24 -7.50
C VAL A 59 -8.14 10.35 -8.72
N ALA A 60 -7.29 10.64 -9.69
CA ALA A 60 -7.06 9.75 -10.82
C ALA A 60 -6.20 8.57 -10.37
N LEU A 61 -6.71 7.33 -10.48
CA LEU A 61 -5.95 6.11 -10.16
C LEU A 61 -4.58 6.03 -10.85
N PRO A 62 -4.40 6.48 -12.11
CA PRO A 62 -3.08 6.54 -12.73
C PRO A 62 -2.02 7.28 -11.91
N ALA A 63 -2.41 8.30 -11.13
CA ALA A 63 -1.48 9.04 -10.26
C ALA A 63 -1.05 8.25 -9.01
N LEU A 64 -1.81 7.20 -8.66
CA LEU A 64 -1.55 6.31 -7.53
C LEU A 64 -0.99 4.96 -7.97
N THR A 65 -0.69 4.76 -9.25
CA THR A 65 -0.13 3.50 -9.77
C THR A 65 1.21 3.77 -10.45
N GLY A 66 2.28 3.13 -9.99
CA GLY A 66 3.63 3.24 -10.59
C GLY A 66 3.88 2.27 -11.75
N PHE A 67 2.83 1.60 -12.24
CA PHE A 67 2.89 0.57 -13.27
C PHE A 67 1.87 0.84 -14.38
N ASP A 68 2.10 0.23 -15.54
CA ASP A 68 1.22 0.30 -16.69
C ASP A 68 0.04 -0.67 -16.56
N TRP A 69 -1.14 -0.21 -16.97
CA TRP A 69 -2.37 -0.98 -16.99
C TRP A 69 -3.39 -0.31 -17.92
N ASP A 70 -4.31 -1.09 -18.47
CA ASP A 70 -5.33 -0.63 -19.41
C ASP A 70 -6.70 -0.46 -18.73
N HIS A 71 -7.05 -1.42 -17.86
CA HIS A 71 -8.33 -1.44 -17.15
C HIS A 71 -8.13 -1.76 -15.67
N PHE A 72 -9.04 -1.27 -14.84
CA PHE A 72 -9.21 -1.76 -13.48
C PHE A 72 -10.63 -2.26 -13.24
N SER A 73 -10.76 -3.14 -12.26
CA SER A 73 -12.03 -3.71 -11.80
C SER A 73 -12.00 -3.89 -10.30
N VAL A 74 -13.16 -3.77 -9.66
CA VAL A 74 -13.35 -4.23 -8.28
C VAL A 74 -14.42 -5.31 -8.31
N THR A 75 -14.08 -6.47 -7.77
CA THR A 75 -14.98 -7.62 -7.72
C THR A 75 -15.06 -8.15 -6.31
N ASP A 76 -16.24 -8.52 -5.85
CA ASP A 76 -16.36 -9.33 -4.66
C ASP A 76 -15.77 -10.73 -4.87
N SER A 77 -15.03 -11.20 -3.88
CA SER A 77 -14.52 -12.56 -3.78
C SER A 77 -14.78 -13.12 -2.37
N PRO A 78 -14.90 -14.46 -2.18
CA PRO A 78 -14.94 -15.00 -0.84
C PRO A 78 -13.66 -14.62 -0.11
N ALA A 79 -13.76 -14.29 1.17
CA ALA A 79 -12.61 -14.06 2.04
C ALA A 79 -11.65 -15.28 2.06
N GLY A 80 -12.19 -16.46 1.77
CA GLY A 80 -11.48 -17.75 1.79
C GLY A 80 -11.22 -18.20 3.22
N ASP A 81 -10.83 -19.47 3.39
CA ASP A 81 -10.53 -20.05 4.71
C ASP A 81 -9.17 -19.60 5.28
N ALA A 82 -8.45 -18.71 4.58
CA ALA A 82 -6.99 -18.63 4.70
C ALA A 82 -6.37 -17.23 4.89
N ILE A 83 -7.12 -16.18 5.28
CA ILE A 83 -6.47 -14.89 5.56
C ILE A 83 -6.76 -14.42 6.97
N ALA A 84 -6.02 -15.07 7.86
CA ALA A 84 -5.79 -14.70 9.24
C ALA A 84 -4.34 -14.17 9.37
N HIS A 85 -4.06 -12.99 8.82
CA HIS A 85 -2.73 -12.37 8.97
C HIS A 85 -2.77 -11.29 10.05
N CYS A 86 -2.56 -11.69 11.31
CA CYS A 86 -2.54 -10.76 12.46
C CYS A 86 -1.14 -10.24 12.74
N GLY A 87 -0.55 -9.64 11.70
CA GLY A 87 0.75 -8.99 11.79
C GLY A 87 1.27 -8.62 10.41
N ARG A 88 2.17 -7.63 10.36
CA ARG A 88 2.70 -7.01 9.14
C ARG A 88 3.36 -7.99 8.15
N ALA A 89 3.69 -9.21 8.58
CA ALA A 89 4.34 -10.26 7.80
C ALA A 89 3.51 -11.55 7.64
N GLY A 90 2.28 -11.62 8.16
CA GLY A 90 1.47 -12.84 8.10
C GLY A 90 1.99 -14.03 8.93
N LEU A 91 2.96 -13.78 9.84
CA LEU A 91 3.65 -14.80 10.63
C LEU A 91 3.02 -15.09 12.00
N MET A 92 1.99 -14.36 12.41
CA MET A 92 1.27 -14.63 13.65
C MET A 92 -0.14 -15.11 13.33
N PRO A 93 -0.55 -16.29 13.85
CA PRO A 93 -1.93 -16.72 13.74
C PRO A 93 -2.80 -15.69 14.46
N CYS A 94 -3.82 -15.20 13.76
CA CYS A 94 -4.90 -14.48 14.41
C CYS A 94 -5.61 -15.39 15.41
N GLY A 95 -6.09 -14.82 16.52
CA GLY A 95 -7.11 -15.51 17.30
C GLY A 95 -8.39 -15.68 16.46
N PRO A 96 -9.24 -16.67 16.78
CA PRO A 96 -10.46 -16.97 16.02
C PRO A 96 -11.43 -15.78 15.90
N GLU A 97 -11.35 -14.83 16.82
CA GLU A 97 -12.11 -13.58 16.81
C GLU A 97 -11.72 -12.60 15.68
N LEU A 98 -10.52 -12.75 15.11
CA LEU A 98 -10.00 -11.93 14.00
C LEU A 98 -10.04 -12.68 12.66
N HIS A 99 -10.56 -13.91 12.63
CA HIS A 99 -10.80 -14.63 11.39
C HIS A 99 -12.07 -14.09 10.71
N PRO A 100 -12.02 -13.84 9.39
CA PRO A 100 -13.25 -13.63 8.63
C PRO A 100 -14.13 -14.88 8.79
N LYS A 101 -15.43 -14.67 8.99
CA LYS A 101 -16.38 -15.77 9.11
C LYS A 101 -16.45 -16.51 7.76
N PRO A 102 -16.62 -17.84 7.76
CA PRO A 102 -16.90 -18.56 6.53
C PRO A 102 -18.11 -17.94 5.81
N GLY A 103 -17.93 -17.54 4.55
CA GLY A 103 -18.95 -16.83 3.78
C GLY A 103 -18.77 -15.31 3.72
N ASP A 104 -17.84 -14.73 4.50
CA ASP A 104 -17.51 -13.31 4.40
C ASP A 104 -17.01 -12.98 2.98
N ARG A 105 -17.46 -11.83 2.50
CA ARG A 105 -17.12 -11.28 1.18
C ARG A 105 -16.09 -10.19 1.36
N MET A 106 -15.14 -10.11 0.44
CA MET A 106 -14.23 -8.98 0.36
C MET A 106 -14.06 -8.51 -1.08
N GLN A 107 -13.84 -7.22 -1.22
CA GLN A 107 -13.56 -6.62 -2.52
C GLN A 107 -12.13 -6.90 -2.94
N VAL A 108 -11.94 -7.18 -4.21
CA VAL A 108 -10.65 -7.41 -4.84
C VAL A 108 -10.47 -6.38 -5.93
N LEU A 109 -9.49 -5.50 -5.75
CA LEU A 109 -9.04 -4.54 -6.76
C LEU A 109 -8.08 -5.26 -7.70
N ARG A 110 -8.36 -5.22 -9.00
CA ARG A 110 -7.51 -5.84 -10.03
C ARG A 110 -7.24 -4.84 -11.14
N PHE A 111 -5.99 -4.79 -11.59
CA PHE A 111 -5.58 -4.06 -12.79
C PHE A 111 -5.13 -5.05 -13.85
N GLU A 112 -5.53 -4.79 -15.10
CA GLU A 112 -5.22 -5.62 -16.25
C GLU A 112 -4.47 -4.85 -17.32
N ARG A 113 -3.53 -5.51 -18.00
CA ARG A 113 -2.86 -5.04 -19.21
C ARG A 113 -2.90 -6.14 -20.27
N ALA A 114 -3.33 -5.81 -21.48
CA ALA A 114 -3.44 -6.76 -22.59
C ALA A 114 -4.17 -8.07 -22.22
N GLY A 115 -5.18 -8.00 -21.35
CA GLY A 115 -5.96 -9.15 -20.89
C GLY A 115 -5.33 -9.98 -19.75
N ALA A 116 -4.14 -9.63 -19.27
CA ALA A 116 -3.50 -10.27 -18.13
C ALA A 116 -3.57 -9.39 -16.88
N ALA A 117 -3.75 -10.00 -15.70
CA ALA A 117 -3.68 -9.29 -14.43
C ALA A 117 -2.23 -8.86 -14.16
N VAL A 118 -2.01 -7.55 -14.00
CA VAL A 118 -0.69 -6.99 -13.64
C VAL A 118 -0.61 -6.61 -12.16
N TYR A 119 -1.76 -6.45 -11.51
CA TYR A 119 -1.85 -6.15 -10.09
C TYR A 119 -3.17 -6.70 -9.54
N THR A 120 -3.15 -7.24 -8.33
CA THR A 120 -4.35 -7.68 -7.61
C THR A 120 -4.15 -7.45 -6.12
N GLU A 121 -5.13 -6.80 -5.48
CA GLU A 121 -5.10 -6.46 -4.06
C GLU A 121 -6.46 -6.77 -3.44
N ARG A 122 -6.44 -7.46 -2.30
CA ARG A 122 -7.63 -7.73 -1.49
C ARG A 122 -7.83 -6.55 -0.53
N ILE A 123 -9.02 -5.95 -0.55
CA ILE A 123 -9.34 -4.77 0.25
C ILE A 123 -9.78 -5.24 1.64
N LEU A 124 -8.86 -5.16 2.59
CA LEU A 124 -9.12 -5.52 4.00
C LEU A 124 -9.51 -4.31 4.85
N ALA A 125 -9.08 -3.11 4.46
CA ALA A 125 -9.39 -1.88 5.17
C ALA A 125 -10.79 -1.38 4.79
N GLU A 126 -11.63 -1.12 5.80
CA GLU A 126 -12.99 -0.61 5.59
C GLU A 126 -13.00 0.71 4.81
N ASP A 127 -12.09 1.64 5.15
CA ASP A 127 -11.94 2.92 4.45
C ASP A 127 -11.43 2.78 3.00
N GLY A 128 -10.93 1.59 2.64
CA GLY A 128 -10.48 1.25 1.30
C GLY A 128 -11.59 0.76 0.37
N ALA A 129 -12.80 0.53 0.88
CA ALA A 129 -13.90 -0.06 0.12
C ALA A 129 -14.42 0.86 -0.99
N PHE A 130 -14.89 0.24 -2.07
CA PHE A 130 -15.51 0.87 -3.23
C PHE A 130 -17.03 0.71 -3.19
N ALA A 131 -17.74 1.67 -3.77
CA ALA A 131 -19.17 1.57 -3.97
C ALA A 131 -19.48 0.64 -5.15
N GLU A 132 -20.23 -0.42 -4.89
CA GLU A 132 -20.67 -1.36 -5.91
C GLU A 132 -22.02 -0.98 -6.52
N PRO A 133 -22.32 -1.44 -7.75
CA PRO A 133 -21.41 -2.14 -8.66
C PRO A 133 -20.53 -1.15 -9.45
N LEU A 134 -19.22 -1.45 -9.55
CA LEU A 134 -18.36 -0.79 -10.52
C LEU A 134 -18.43 -1.50 -11.88
N PRO A 135 -18.21 -0.78 -13.00
CA PRO A 135 -18.04 -1.44 -14.30
C PRO A 135 -16.90 -2.45 -14.25
N GLN A 136 -17.07 -3.61 -14.90
CA GLN A 136 -16.08 -4.69 -14.86
C GLN A 136 -14.75 -4.35 -15.54
N ARG A 137 -14.72 -3.32 -16.40
CA ARG A 137 -13.51 -2.86 -17.10
C ARG A 137 -13.52 -1.35 -17.21
N VAL A 138 -13.10 -0.67 -16.14
CA VAL A 138 -12.96 0.79 -16.18
C VAL A 138 -11.63 1.13 -16.86
N PRO A 139 -11.64 1.84 -18.01
CA PRO A 139 -10.40 2.18 -18.71
C PRO A 139 -9.57 3.18 -17.90
N ARG A 140 -8.24 3.14 -18.07
CA ARG A 140 -7.29 4.02 -17.39
C ARG A 140 -7.66 5.50 -17.48
N SER A 141 -8.18 5.95 -18.62
CA SER A 141 -8.59 7.34 -18.86
C SER A 141 -9.85 7.76 -18.08
N ALA A 142 -10.71 6.81 -17.69
CA ALA A 142 -11.95 7.08 -16.94
C ALA A 142 -11.81 6.83 -15.44
N ALA A 143 -10.64 6.38 -14.98
CA ALA A 143 -10.41 5.89 -13.62
C ALA A 143 -10.17 7.00 -12.59
N THR A 144 -11.07 7.98 -12.52
CA THR A 144 -11.05 9.01 -11.48
C THR A 144 -12.01 8.64 -10.37
N LEU A 145 -11.56 8.68 -9.12
CA LEU A 145 -12.32 8.29 -7.95
C LEU A 145 -12.66 9.49 -7.07
N VAL A 146 -13.83 9.45 -6.45
CA VAL A 146 -14.31 10.43 -5.47
C VAL A 146 -14.83 9.73 -4.23
N SER A 147 -14.89 10.44 -3.11
CA SER A 147 -15.56 9.95 -1.91
C SER A 147 -17.08 10.03 -2.08
N CYS A 148 -17.79 8.99 -1.65
CA CYS A 148 -19.25 8.94 -1.64
C CYS A 148 -19.76 8.21 -0.40
N ARG A 149 -21.06 8.33 -0.09
CA ARG A 149 -21.70 7.63 1.02
C ARG A 149 -22.39 6.36 0.53
N GLY A 150 -22.10 5.24 1.18
CA GLY A 150 -22.83 3.98 1.02
C GLY A 150 -24.23 4.05 1.65
N SER A 151 -25.06 3.03 1.37
CA SER A 151 -26.41 2.88 1.95
C SER A 151 -26.39 2.71 3.47
N ASP A 152 -25.27 2.24 4.01
CA ASP A 152 -24.99 2.07 5.43
C ASP A 152 -24.30 3.30 6.06
N GLY A 153 -24.14 4.40 5.31
CA GLY A 153 -23.50 5.63 5.77
C GLY A 153 -21.96 5.61 5.75
N ARG A 154 -21.34 4.48 5.41
CA ARG A 154 -19.88 4.39 5.27
C ARG A 154 -19.37 5.26 4.12
N VAL A 155 -18.13 5.73 4.25
CA VAL A 155 -17.47 6.47 3.16
C VAL A 155 -16.78 5.47 2.24
N LEU A 156 -17.15 5.49 0.97
CA LEU A 156 -16.68 4.57 -0.06
C LEU A 156 -15.98 5.34 -1.18
N TRP A 157 -15.17 4.64 -1.97
CA TRP A 157 -14.66 5.13 -3.25
C TRP A 157 -15.67 4.90 -4.38
N CYS A 158 -16.09 5.97 -5.05
CA CYS A 158 -16.95 5.93 -6.22
C CYS A 158 -16.18 6.34 -7.48
N LEU A 159 -16.55 5.78 -8.63
CA LEU A 159 -16.07 6.27 -9.92
C LEU A 159 -16.71 7.62 -10.25
N GLN A 160 -15.90 8.62 -10.56
CA GLN A 160 -16.36 9.93 -11.01
C GLN A 160 -17.05 9.78 -12.38
N GLY A 161 -18.30 10.23 -12.48
CA GLY A 161 -19.09 10.12 -13.71
C GLY A 161 -19.78 8.77 -13.90
N GLY A 162 -19.42 7.75 -13.11
CA GLY A 162 -20.34 6.64 -12.85
C GLY A 162 -21.46 7.18 -11.98
N THR A 163 -22.72 6.90 -12.32
CA THR A 163 -23.87 7.27 -11.51
C THR A 163 -23.62 6.94 -10.05
N ALA A 164 -23.39 7.96 -9.23
CA ALA A 164 -23.16 7.85 -7.80
C ALA A 164 -24.21 6.92 -7.19
N GLY A 165 -23.79 5.72 -6.74
CA GLY A 165 -24.56 4.84 -5.87
C GLY A 165 -26.00 4.53 -6.29
N LYS A 166 -26.36 4.62 -7.58
CA LYS A 166 -27.65 4.05 -8.01
C LYS A 166 -27.42 2.56 -8.24
N PRO A 167 -28.07 1.66 -7.46
CA PRO A 167 -28.21 0.31 -7.93
C PRO A 167 -28.87 0.44 -9.30
N ALA A 168 -28.23 -0.05 -10.35
CA ALA A 168 -28.93 -0.36 -11.58
C ALA A 168 -29.90 -1.49 -11.23
N LEU A 169 -31.03 -1.14 -10.60
CA LEU A 169 -32.19 -2.00 -10.53
C LEU A 169 -32.48 -2.28 -11.99
N ARG A 170 -32.17 -3.51 -12.42
CA ARG A 170 -32.64 -4.03 -13.70
C ARG A 170 -34.13 -3.74 -13.74
N ALA A 171 -34.58 -2.95 -14.72
CA ALA A 171 -36.00 -2.70 -14.89
C ALA A 171 -36.70 -4.06 -15.00
N PRO A 172 -37.75 -4.33 -14.19
CA PRO A 172 -38.46 -5.61 -14.26
C PRO A 172 -38.92 -5.80 -15.70
N GLN A 173 -38.53 -6.93 -16.31
CA GLN A 173 -38.92 -7.26 -17.66
C GLN A 173 -40.21 -8.07 -17.54
N PRO A 174 -41.38 -7.53 -17.95
CA PRO A 174 -42.67 -8.16 -17.70
C PRO A 174 -42.78 -9.59 -18.24
N PHE A 175 -41.96 -9.92 -19.23
CA PHE A 175 -41.95 -11.22 -19.88
C PHE A 175 -41.05 -12.26 -19.19
N LEU A 176 -40.02 -11.84 -18.45
CA LEU A 176 -39.06 -12.75 -17.82
C LEU A 176 -39.38 -13.00 -16.34
N ASP A 177 -40.03 -12.05 -15.69
CA ASP A 177 -40.20 -12.08 -14.23
C ASP A 177 -41.56 -12.64 -13.77
N GLY A 178 -42.47 -12.94 -14.71
CA GLY A 178 -43.79 -13.52 -14.44
C GLY A 178 -44.75 -12.53 -13.77
N ALA A 179 -45.96 -12.41 -14.29
CA ALA A 179 -47.03 -11.66 -13.63
C ALA A 179 -47.65 -12.45 -12.47
#